data_AF-A0AA88LL47-F1
#
_entry.id   AF-A0AA88LL47-F1
#
_cell.length_a   1.000
_cell.length_b   1.000
_cell.length_c   1.000
_cell.angle_alpha   90.00
_cell.angle_beta   90.00
_cell.angle_gamma   90.00
#
_symmetry.space_group_name_H-M   'P 1'
#
loop_
_entity.id
_entity.type
_entity.pdbx_description
1 polymer ?
#
loop_
_entity_poly.entity_id
_entity_poly.type
_entity_poly.pdbx_seq_one_letter_code
_entity_poly.pdbx_strand_id
1 'polypeptide(L)'
;MFKFLDGKTVILASTSPRRKALLEQIGLSVNVFQAEIDEEEEVLSENLTEPSEIAKFLAVAKAKHAFEKYCGLNNGVPDLLIASDTVVDLDGSPIGKPKNKQGAIEALT
;
A
#
# COMPACT_ATOMS: atom_id res chain seq x y z
N MET A 1 11.42 18.89 8.09
CA MET A 1 11.15 18.03 9.26
C MET A 1 9.75 18.33 9.77
N PHE A 2 8.89 17.32 9.86
CA PHE A 2 7.45 17.48 10.10
C PHE A 2 7.13 17.74 11.58
N LYS A 3 7.54 18.89 12.13
CA LYS A 3 7.38 19.23 13.56
C LYS A 3 5.94 19.16 14.08
N PHE A 4 4.94 19.37 13.20
CA PHE A 4 3.53 19.24 13.56
C PHE A 4 3.10 17.78 13.83
N LEU A 5 3.96 16.81 13.50
CA LEU A 5 3.78 15.38 13.79
C LEU A 5 4.62 14.92 15.00
N ASP A 6 5.28 15.83 15.72
CA ASP A 6 6.04 15.46 16.92
C ASP A 6 5.09 14.88 17.98
N GLY A 7 5.41 13.68 18.48
CA GLY A 7 4.56 12.94 19.43
C GLY A 7 3.30 12.31 18.83
N LYS A 8 3.16 12.33 17.49
CA LYS A 8 2.02 11.72 16.78
C LYS A 8 2.31 10.28 16.39
N THR A 9 1.28 9.45 16.44
CA THR A 9 1.33 8.06 15.97
C THR A 9 1.14 8.03 14.46
N VAL A 10 2.25 7.92 13.73
CA VAL A 10 2.25 7.84 12.26
C VAL A 10 2.49 6.38 11.83
N ILE A 11 1.52 5.81 11.14
CA ILE A 11 1.53 4.42 10.68
C ILE A 11 1.73 4.37 9.16
N LEU A 12 2.67 3.54 8.71
CA LEU A 12 2.79 3.12 7.32
C LEU A 12 2.14 1.73 7.17
N ALA A 13 0.99 1.68 6.49
CA ALA A 13 0.26 0.47 6.15
C ALA A 13 0.90 -0.31 4.97
N SER A 14 2.23 -0.52 5.02
CA SER A 14 2.98 -1.21 3.97
C SER A 14 4.23 -1.88 4.50
N THR A 15 4.47 -3.12 4.07
CA THR A 15 5.70 -3.88 4.36
C THR A 15 6.85 -3.55 3.41
N SER A 16 6.65 -2.67 2.43
CA SER A 16 7.67 -2.32 1.44
C SER A 16 8.83 -1.51 2.06
N PRO A 17 10.07 -2.04 2.06
CA PRO A 17 11.22 -1.31 2.59
C PRO A 17 11.48 0.00 1.84
N ARG A 18 11.21 0.02 0.53
CA ARG A 18 11.39 1.21 -0.32
C ARG A 18 10.46 2.35 0.10
N ARG A 19 9.19 2.05 0.41
CA ARG A 19 8.22 3.09 0.82
C ARG A 19 8.58 3.70 2.17
N LYS A 20 9.01 2.86 3.11
CA LYS A 20 9.55 3.34 4.38
C LYS A 20 10.74 4.27 4.16
N ALA A 21 11.73 3.83 3.37
CA ALA A 21 12.92 4.61 3.07
C ALA A 21 12.59 5.97 2.42
N LEU A 22 11.60 6.02 1.51
CA LEU A 22 11.16 7.28 0.89
C LEU A 22 10.56 8.26 1.91
N LEU A 23 9.74 7.78 2.86
CA LEU A 23 9.18 8.62 3.92
C LEU A 23 10.26 9.10 4.90
N GLU A 24 11.18 8.22 5.26
CA GLU A 24 12.31 8.58 6.12
C GLU A 24 13.26 9.58 5.44
N GLN A 25 13.46 9.48 4.13
CA GLN A 25 14.28 10.41 3.33
C GLN A 25 13.73 11.84 3.36
N ILE A 26 12.41 12.01 3.43
CA ILE A 26 11.78 13.33 3.58
C ILE A 26 11.68 13.78 5.05
N GLY A 27 12.20 12.97 5.99
CA GLY A 27 12.21 13.26 7.42
C GLY A 27 10.92 12.93 8.15
N LEU A 28 10.13 11.97 7.64
CA LEU A 28 8.94 11.44 8.30
C LEU A 28 9.24 10.09 8.95
N SER A 29 9.26 10.05 10.28
CA SER A 29 9.35 8.81 11.04
C SER A 29 7.99 8.10 11.05
N VAL A 30 7.99 6.80 10.75
CA VAL A 30 6.76 5.99 10.65
C VAL A 30 6.93 4.63 11.30
N ASN A 31 5.85 4.13 11.90
CA ASN A 31 5.76 2.75 12.37
C ASN A 31 5.12 1.88 11.28
N VAL A 32 5.74 0.77 10.94
CA VAL A 32 5.20 -0.15 9.93
C VAL A 32 4.11 -1.01 10.55
N PHE A 33 2.97 -1.07 9.89
CA PHE A 33 1.86 -1.98 10.21
C PHE A 33 1.36 -2.64 8.93
N GLN A 34 1.10 -3.94 8.94
CA GLN A 34 0.69 -4.66 7.74
C GLN A 34 -0.84 -4.64 7.61
N ALA A 35 -1.33 -4.26 6.43
CA ALA A 35 -2.77 -4.26 6.13
C ALA A 35 -3.37 -5.68 6.04
N GLU A 36 -2.59 -6.67 5.59
CA GLU A 36 -3.04 -8.07 5.32
C GLU A 36 -4.35 -8.12 4.52
N ILE A 37 -4.26 -7.80 3.23
CA ILE A 37 -5.40 -7.94 2.30
C ILE A 37 -5.02 -8.86 1.14
N ASP A 38 -6.02 -9.55 0.59
CA ASP A 38 -5.91 -10.23 -0.70
C ASP A 38 -6.19 -9.21 -1.82
N GLU A 39 -5.13 -8.71 -2.45
CA GLU A 39 -5.23 -7.69 -3.50
C GLU A 39 -5.98 -8.19 -4.74
N GLU A 40 -5.91 -9.49 -5.06
CA GLU A 40 -6.56 -10.05 -6.25
C GLU A 40 -8.08 -10.16 -6.03
N GLU A 41 -8.50 -10.63 -4.85
CA GLU A 41 -9.91 -10.74 -4.48
C GLU A 41 -10.61 -9.37 -4.45
N GLU A 42 -9.96 -8.36 -3.86
CA GLU A 42 -10.46 -6.99 -3.78
C GLU A 42 -10.67 -6.35 -5.17
N VAL A 43 -9.77 -6.59 -6.13
CA VAL A 43 -9.91 -6.05 -7.49
C VAL A 43 -11.02 -6.76 -8.26
N LEU A 44 -11.14 -8.08 -8.09
CA LEU A 44 -12.17 -8.89 -8.75
C LEU A 44 -13.58 -8.55 -8.26
N SER A 45 -13.75 -8.27 -6.96
CA SER A 45 -15.07 -7.97 -6.39
C SER A 45 -15.66 -6.67 -6.93
N GLU A 46 -14.82 -5.68 -7.24
CA GLU A 46 -15.22 -4.39 -7.80
C GLU A 46 -15.22 -4.33 -9.34
N ASN A 47 -14.84 -5.42 -10.02
CA ASN A 47 -14.72 -5.49 -11.50
C ASN A 47 -13.87 -4.36 -12.10
N LEU A 48 -12.80 -3.95 -11.42
CA LEU A 48 -11.93 -2.87 -11.88
C LEU A 48 -10.95 -3.34 -12.95
N THR A 49 -10.90 -2.63 -14.07
CA THR A 49 -9.99 -2.93 -15.20
C THR A 49 -8.96 -1.83 -15.44
N GLU A 50 -9.28 -0.59 -15.09
CA GLU A 50 -8.40 0.55 -15.34
C GLU A 50 -7.25 0.60 -14.32
N PRO A 51 -5.96 0.57 -14.75
CA PRO A 51 -4.81 0.51 -13.85
C PRO A 51 -4.78 1.60 -12.77
N SER A 52 -5.16 2.82 -13.14
CA SER A 52 -5.17 3.96 -12.22
C SER A 52 -6.29 3.87 -11.17
N GLU A 53 -7.41 3.23 -11.52
CA GLU A 53 -8.52 2.99 -10.59
C GLU A 53 -8.18 1.84 -9.64
N ILE A 54 -7.59 0.76 -10.17
CA ILE A 54 -7.06 -0.35 -9.37
C ILE A 54 -6.08 0.16 -8.30
N ALA A 55 -5.10 0.97 -8.69
CA ALA A 55 -4.11 1.50 -7.75
C ALA A 55 -4.73 2.37 -6.65
N LYS A 56 -5.70 3.23 -7.00
CA LYS A 56 -6.41 4.08 -6.03
C LYS A 56 -7.27 3.24 -5.09
N PHE A 57 -8.04 2.32 -5.64
CA PHE A 57 -8.92 1.44 -4.90
C PHE A 57 -8.13 0.61 -3.88
N LEU A 58 -7.07 -0.08 -4.33
CA LEU A 58 -6.20 -0.88 -3.46
C LEU A 58 -5.51 -0.05 -2.39
N ALA A 59 -5.08 1.19 -2.69
CA ALA A 59 -4.52 2.07 -1.66
C ALA A 59 -5.54 2.40 -0.56
N VAL A 60 -6.80 2.65 -0.92
CA VAL A 60 -7.89 2.92 0.03
C VAL A 60 -8.27 1.66 0.81
N ALA A 61 -8.42 0.51 0.14
CA ALA A 61 -8.70 -0.78 0.78
C ALA A 61 -7.62 -1.11 1.83
N LYS A 62 -6.34 -0.99 1.46
CA LYS A 62 -5.22 -1.18 2.41
C LYS A 62 -5.31 -0.24 3.61
N ALA A 63 -5.64 1.03 3.39
CA ALA A 63 -5.79 1.99 4.48
C ALA A 63 -6.90 1.58 5.45
N LYS A 64 -8.07 1.22 4.93
CA LYS A 64 -9.24 0.81 5.72
C LYS A 64 -8.95 -0.45 6.54
N HIS A 65 -8.47 -1.51 5.90
CA HIS A 65 -8.18 -2.78 6.58
C HIS A 65 -7.09 -2.62 7.64
N ALA A 66 -6.01 -1.89 7.31
CA ALA A 66 -4.96 -1.59 8.29
C ALA A 66 -5.51 -0.79 9.47
N PHE A 67 -6.36 0.20 9.24
CA PHE A 67 -6.95 1.02 10.30
C PHE A 67 -7.84 0.20 11.22
N GLU A 68 -8.76 -0.59 10.66
CA GLU A 68 -9.68 -1.44 11.41
C GLU A 68 -8.92 -2.46 12.26
N LYS A 69 -7.95 -3.14 11.66
CA LYS A 69 -7.10 -4.12 12.37
C LYS A 69 -6.26 -3.44 13.46
N TYR A 70 -5.65 -2.29 13.16
CA TYR A 70 -4.84 -1.56 14.12
C TYR A 70 -5.66 -1.15 15.36
N CYS A 71 -6.86 -0.60 15.13
CA CYS A 71 -7.78 -0.22 16.20
C CYS A 71 -8.29 -1.45 16.99
N GLY A 72 -8.60 -2.56 16.30
CA GLY A 72 -9.07 -3.81 16.91
C GLY A 72 -8.06 -4.48 17.85
N LEU A 73 -6.77 -4.18 17.70
CA LEU A 73 -5.69 -4.66 18.56
C LEU A 73 -5.47 -3.81 19.83
N ASN A 74 -6.38 -2.87 20.14
CA ASN A 74 -6.27 -1.94 21.26
C ASN A 74 -5.04 -1.01 21.21
N ASN A 75 -4.48 -0.76 20.03
CA ASN A 75 -3.36 0.18 19.85
C ASN A 75 -3.79 1.66 19.89
N GLY A 76 -5.07 1.94 20.12
CA GLY A 76 -5.67 3.26 19.97
C GLY A 76 -5.93 3.64 18.50
N VAL A 77 -6.25 4.91 18.28
CA VAL A 77 -6.46 5.47 16.93
C VAL A 77 -5.17 6.16 16.48
N PRO A 78 -4.61 5.80 15.31
CA PRO A 78 -3.42 6.47 14.80
C PRO A 78 -3.74 7.91 14.40
N ASP A 79 -2.82 8.85 14.65
CA ASP A 79 -2.99 10.25 14.23
C ASP A 79 -2.87 10.41 12.70
N LEU A 80 -2.07 9.55 12.06
CA LEU A 80 -1.90 9.50 10.62
C LEU A 80 -1.64 8.06 10.17
N LEU A 81 -2.40 7.58 9.20
CA LEU A 81 -2.18 6.29 8.54
C LEU A 81 -1.95 6.51 7.05
N ILE A 82 -0.85 5.97 6.54
CA ILE A 82 -0.42 6.11 5.15
C ILE A 82 -0.45 4.73 4.51
N ALA A 83 -1.26 4.58 3.46
CA ALA A 83 -1.25 3.40 2.59
C ALA A 83 -0.94 3.84 1.16
N SER A 84 -0.46 2.91 0.35
CA SER A 84 -0.29 3.11 -1.08
C SER A 84 -0.31 1.77 -1.80
N ASP A 85 -0.68 1.84 -3.07
CA ASP A 85 -0.52 0.74 -4.00
C ASP A 85 0.26 1.19 -5.24
N THR A 86 0.67 0.24 -6.07
CA THR A 86 1.47 0.52 -7.27
C THR A 86 1.12 -0.52 -8.31
N VAL A 87 0.47 -0.06 -9.38
CA VAL A 87 0.19 -0.86 -10.57
C VAL A 87 1.16 -0.44 -11.66
N VAL A 88 1.66 -1.42 -12.40
CA VAL A 88 2.41 -1.20 -13.64
C VAL A 88 1.47 -1.52 -14.78
N ASP A 89 1.42 -0.69 -15.81
CA ASP A 89 0.68 -0.98 -17.04
C ASP A 89 1.59 -0.92 -18.27
N LEU A 90 1.20 -1.68 -19.29
CA LEU A 90 1.75 -1.60 -20.63
C LEU A 90 0.58 -1.44 -21.60
N ASP A 91 0.58 -0.35 -22.36
CA ASP A 91 -0.50 0.02 -23.29
C ASP A 91 -1.89 -0.01 -22.65
N GLY A 92 -1.99 0.47 -21.40
CA GLY A 92 -3.24 0.53 -20.63
C GLY A 92 -3.68 -0.80 -20.00
N SER A 93 -2.92 -1.88 -20.20
CA SER A 93 -3.19 -3.19 -19.58
C SER A 93 -2.36 -3.39 -18.32
N PRO A 94 -2.96 -3.71 -17.17
CA PRO A 94 -2.21 -3.92 -15.94
C PRO A 94 -1.32 -5.16 -16.04
N ILE A 95 -0.05 -5.00 -15.66
CA ILE A 95 0.92 -6.08 -15.52
C ILE A 95 0.93 -6.53 -14.06
N GLY A 96 0.49 -7.77 -13.83
CA GLY A 96 0.51 -8.40 -12.52
C GLY A 96 1.93 -8.73 -12.04
N LYS A 97 2.06 -9.08 -10.75
CA LYS A 97 3.33 -9.59 -10.21
C LYS A 97 3.66 -10.93 -10.90
N PRO A 98 4.90 -11.13 -11.37
CA PRO A 98 5.26 -12.38 -12.02
C PRO A 98 5.18 -13.55 -11.02
N LYS A 99 4.45 -14.61 -11.39
CA LYS A 99 4.27 -15.80 -10.54
C LYS A 99 5.52 -16.67 -10.47
N ASN A 100 6.41 -16.56 -11.45
CA ASN A 100 7.64 -17.33 -11.55
C ASN A 100 8.72 -16.57 -12.35
N LYS A 101 9.93 -17.13 -12.39
CA LYS A 101 11.07 -16.53 -13.12
C LYS A 101 10.79 -16.30 -14.60
N GLN A 102 10.07 -17.21 -15.26
CA GLN A 102 9.74 -17.10 -16.67
C GLN A 102 8.79 -15.91 -16.91
N GLY A 103 7.73 -15.78 -16.11
CA GLY A 103 6.83 -14.62 -16.15
C GLY A 103 7.54 -13.31 -15.79
N ALA A 104 8.59 -13.35 -14.97
CA ALA A 104 9.41 -12.17 -14.68
C ALA A 104 10.26 -11.74 -15.89
N ILE A 105 10.74 -12.69 -16.69
CA ILE A 105 11.46 -12.39 -17.94
C ILE A 105 10.47 -11.82 -18.97
N GLU A 106 9.31 -12.44 -19.12
CA GLU A 106 8.25 -11.97 -20.03
C GLU A 106 7.80 -10.54 -19.70
N ALA A 107 7.73 -10.17 -18.42
CA ALA A 107 7.42 -8.81 -18.00
C ALA A 107 8.51 -7.76 -18.33
N LEU A 108 9.71 -8.19 -18.76
CA LEU A 108 10.85 -7.33 -19.09
C LEU A 108 11.15 -7.25 -20.61
N THR A 109 10.48 -8.06 -21.43
CA THR A 109 10.75 -8.22 -22.88
C THR A 109 9.54 -7.87 -23.72
#